data_AF-A0A822EXM6-F1
#
_entry.id   AF-A0A822EXM6-F1
#
_cell.length_a   1.000
_cell.length_b   1.000
_cell.length_c   1.000
_cell.angle_alpha   90.00
_cell.angle_beta   90.00
_cell.angle_gamma   90.00
#
_symmetry.space_group_name_H-M   'P 1'
#
loop_
_entity.id
_entity.type
_entity.pdbx_description
1 polymer ?
#
loop_
_entity_poly.entity_id
_entity_poly.type
_entity_poly.pdbx_seq_one_letter_code
_entity_poly.pdbx_strand_id
1 'polypeptide(L)'
;MSLYILSAKQVNRPENAIGWYHSHTGYGCWLGSIDVNSQMLNQQYQDPFVVDPTRTIPAGKVNIGAFCTYAEGYKAENEMIDYQAIPLNKTQDFGVHYKKYYPLEASFFKSSLDKRLLEHLWNRYCVSTL
;
A
#
# COMPACT_ATOMS: atom_id res chain seq x y z
N MET A 1 -8.47 -14.74 10.47
CA MET A 1 -8.51 -13.37 11.04
C MET A 1 -8.81 -13.36 12.54
N SER A 2 -9.91 -13.99 13.00
CA SER A 2 -10.37 -13.91 14.40
C SER A 2 -9.37 -14.42 15.44
N LEU A 3 -8.75 -15.59 15.22
CA LEU A 3 -7.78 -16.16 16.18
C LEU A 3 -6.55 -15.26 16.37
N TYR A 4 -6.02 -14.71 15.28
CA TYR A 4 -4.86 -13.80 15.34
C TYR A 4 -5.16 -12.54 16.17
N ILE A 5 -6.31 -11.89 15.93
CA ILE A 5 -6.71 -10.68 16.67
C ILE A 5 -6.91 -11.00 18.16
N LEU A 6 -7.49 -12.15 18.49
CA LEU A 6 -7.66 -12.58 19.88
C LEU A 6 -6.31 -12.82 20.58
N SER A 7 -5.38 -13.52 19.94
CA SER A 7 -4.03 -13.73 20.47
C SER A 7 -3.24 -12.42 20.59
N ALA A 8 -3.40 -11.49 19.65
CA ALA A 8 -2.76 -10.18 19.71
C ALA A 8 -3.23 -9.37 20.94
N LYS A 9 -4.52 -9.42 21.25
CA LYS A 9 -5.09 -8.77 22.44
C LYS A 9 -4.53 -9.33 23.75
N GLN A 10 -4.19 -10.63 23.81
CA GLN A 10 -3.55 -11.24 24.99
C GLN A 10 -2.15 -10.69 25.28
N VAL A 11 -1.47 -10.15 24.27
CA VAL A 11 -0.13 -9.53 24.40
C VAL A 11 -0.18 -8.01 24.29
N ASN A 12 -1.31 -7.41 24.67
CA ASN A 12 -1.55 -5.96 24.68
C ASN A 12 -1.39 -5.27 23.32
N ARG A 13 -1.84 -5.92 22.25
CA ARG A 13 -2.06 -5.27 20.93
C ARG A 13 -3.56 -5.12 20.69
N PRO A 14 -4.18 -4.01 21.14
CA PRO A 14 -5.63 -3.83 21.11
C PRO A 14 -6.17 -3.44 19.72
N GLU A 15 -5.31 -3.10 18.77
CA GLU A 15 -5.68 -2.61 17.45
C GLU A 15 -6.48 -3.66 16.66
N ASN A 16 -7.52 -3.19 15.96
CA ASN A 16 -8.30 -4.02 15.05
C ASN A 16 -7.75 -3.89 13.62
N ALA A 17 -8.28 -4.72 12.71
CA ALA A 17 -7.90 -4.65 11.32
C ALA A 17 -8.42 -3.36 10.66
N ILE A 18 -7.50 -2.59 10.07
CA ILE A 18 -7.75 -1.30 9.42
C ILE A 18 -7.70 -1.37 7.89
N GLY A 19 -7.26 -2.51 7.35
CA GLY A 19 -6.91 -2.62 5.95
C GLY A 19 -6.31 -3.97 5.59
N TRP A 20 -5.95 -4.11 4.32
CA TRP A 20 -5.21 -5.23 3.78
C TRP A 20 -4.10 -4.72 2.87
N TYR A 21 -3.07 -5.54 2.63
CA TYR A 21 -2.02 -5.20 1.69
C TYR A 21 -1.62 -6.39 0.84
N HIS A 22 -1.14 -6.11 -0.37
CA HIS A 22 -0.54 -7.10 -1.25
C HIS A 22 0.59 -6.50 -2.08
N SER A 23 1.31 -7.37 -2.80
CA SER A 23 2.45 -6.98 -3.61
C SER A 23 2.15 -7.06 -5.09
N HIS A 24 2.53 -6.00 -5.82
CA HIS A 24 2.64 -6.00 -7.26
C HIS A 24 4.13 -6.02 -7.62
N THR A 25 4.66 -7.12 -8.13
CA THR A 25 6.11 -7.24 -8.37
C THR A 25 6.51 -6.73 -9.76
N GLY A 26 7.01 -5.49 -9.84
CA GLY A 26 7.63 -4.92 -11.03
C GLY A 26 6.69 -4.17 -11.97
N TYR A 27 5.41 -4.02 -11.63
CA TYR A 27 4.40 -3.38 -12.48
C TYR A 27 3.69 -2.18 -11.83
N GLY A 28 4.25 -1.64 -10.74
CA GLY A 28 3.78 -0.43 -10.08
C GLY A 28 2.72 -0.69 -9.02
N CYS A 29 2.36 0.35 -8.28
CA CYS A 29 1.31 0.29 -7.26
C CYS A 29 0.01 0.85 -7.83
N TRP A 30 -0.97 -0.01 -8.07
CA TRP A 30 -2.32 0.32 -8.54
C TRP A 30 -3.28 -0.82 -8.18
N LEU A 31 -4.59 -0.66 -8.40
CA LEU A 31 -5.56 -1.72 -8.13
C LEU A 31 -6.05 -2.31 -9.46
N GLY A 32 -5.81 -3.61 -9.66
CA GLY A 32 -6.36 -4.35 -10.79
C GLY A 32 -7.84 -4.70 -10.62
N SER A 33 -8.43 -5.34 -11.63
CA SER A 33 -9.86 -5.75 -11.60
C SER A 33 -10.22 -6.55 -10.34
N ILE A 34 -9.36 -7.52 -9.98
CA ILE A 34 -9.55 -8.39 -8.80
C ILE A 34 -9.42 -7.57 -7.51
N ASP A 35 -8.45 -6.65 -7.47
CA ASP A 35 -8.19 -5.81 -6.31
C ASP A 35 -9.38 -4.87 -6.04
N VAL A 36 -9.90 -4.22 -7.08
CA VAL A 36 -11.08 -3.34 -6.99
C VAL A 36 -12.31 -4.11 -6.53
N ASN A 37 -12.58 -5.28 -7.12
CA ASN A 37 -13.74 -6.09 -6.72
C ASN A 37 -13.62 -6.59 -5.27
N SER A 38 -12.43 -7.04 -4.88
CA SER A 38 -12.15 -7.44 -3.49
C SER A 38 -12.33 -6.27 -2.54
N GLN A 39 -11.87 -5.09 -2.95
CA GLN A 39 -12.02 -3.89 -2.14
C GLN A 39 -13.46 -3.45 -2.01
N MET A 40 -14.27 -3.47 -3.09
CA MET A 40 -15.69 -3.12 -3.03
C MET A 40 -16.47 -4.01 -2.04
N LEU A 41 -16.11 -5.29 -1.92
CA LEU A 41 -16.69 -6.20 -0.93
C LEU A 41 -16.25 -5.86 0.51
N ASN A 42 -15.02 -5.39 0.69
CA ASN A 42 -14.44 -5.07 2.00
C ASN A 42 -14.64 -3.60 2.41
N GLN A 43 -15.14 -2.76 1.51
CA GLN A 43 -15.16 -1.30 1.64
C GLN A 43 -16.04 -0.81 2.77
N GLN A 44 -16.98 -1.63 3.24
CA GLN A 44 -17.76 -1.32 4.43
C GLN A 44 -16.92 -1.30 5.71
N TYR A 45 -15.67 -1.82 5.68
CA TYR A 45 -14.89 -2.03 6.89
C TYR A 45 -13.39 -1.68 6.79
N GLN A 46 -12.71 -1.75 5.63
CA GLN A 46 -11.24 -1.76 5.54
C GLN A 46 -10.67 -1.24 4.20
N ASP A 47 -9.51 -0.55 4.20
CA ASP A 47 -8.85 0.02 3.00
C ASP A 47 -7.52 -0.69 2.56
N PRO A 48 -7.15 -0.71 1.26
CA PRO A 48 -6.02 -1.45 0.72
C PRO A 48 -4.73 -0.65 0.58
N PHE A 49 -3.61 -1.35 0.75
CA PHE A 49 -2.25 -0.88 0.42
C PHE A 49 -1.60 -1.81 -0.63
N VAL A 50 -0.88 -1.25 -1.59
CA VAL A 50 -0.12 -2.00 -2.60
C VAL A 50 1.35 -1.65 -2.49
N VAL A 51 2.22 -2.65 -2.49
CA VAL A 51 3.68 -2.48 -2.40
C VAL A 51 4.35 -3.09 -3.62
N ASP A 52 5.29 -2.37 -4.27
CA ASP A 52 6.14 -2.92 -5.33
C ASP A 52 7.60 -3.07 -4.84
N PRO A 53 7.98 -4.26 -4.34
CA PRO A 53 9.34 -4.49 -3.85
C PRO A 53 10.38 -4.47 -4.98
N THR A 54 9.99 -4.90 -6.19
CA THR A 54 10.90 -4.97 -7.34
C THR A 54 11.30 -3.59 -7.83
N ARG A 55 10.39 -2.61 -7.79
CA ARG A 55 10.70 -1.21 -8.14
C ARG A 55 11.35 -0.43 -7.01
N THR A 56 11.13 -0.84 -5.76
CA THR A 56 11.70 -0.18 -4.59
C THR A 56 13.24 -0.16 -4.63
N ILE A 57 13.84 -1.29 -4.97
CA ILE A 57 15.31 -1.46 -4.98
C ILE A 57 16.00 -0.51 -5.98
N PRO A 58 15.70 -0.57 -7.30
CA PRO A 58 16.38 0.28 -8.28
C PRO A 58 16.03 1.76 -8.15
N ALA A 59 14.86 2.12 -7.60
CA ALA A 59 14.46 3.51 -7.42
C ALA A 59 15.12 4.17 -6.19
N GLY A 60 15.70 3.40 -5.26
CA GLY A 60 16.20 3.92 -3.98
C GLY A 60 15.11 4.55 -3.10
N LYS A 61 13.83 4.30 -3.42
CA LYS A 61 12.65 4.84 -2.74
C LYS A 61 11.60 3.74 -2.63
N VAL A 62 11.00 3.61 -1.45
CA VAL A 62 9.89 2.67 -1.22
C VAL A 62 8.74 2.98 -2.18
N ASN A 63 8.41 2.00 -3.02
CA ASN A 63 7.29 2.07 -3.94
C ASN A 63 6.07 1.45 -3.26
N ILE A 64 5.23 2.31 -2.69
CA ILE A 64 4.02 1.95 -1.96
C ILE A 64 2.91 2.92 -2.36
N GLY A 65 1.71 2.38 -2.59
CA GLY A 65 0.49 3.15 -2.81
C GLY A 65 -0.59 2.72 -1.85
N ALA A 66 -1.33 3.69 -1.30
CA ALA A 66 -2.55 3.46 -0.55
C ALA A 66 -3.73 3.92 -1.40
N PHE A 67 -4.82 3.17 -1.43
CA PHE A 67 -5.94 3.46 -2.33
C PHE A 67 -7.28 3.31 -1.63
N CYS A 68 -8.29 4.03 -2.11
CA CYS A 68 -9.68 3.84 -1.73
C CYS A 68 -10.52 3.73 -3.01
N THR A 69 -11.45 2.77 -3.06
CA THR A 69 -12.40 2.69 -4.18
C THR A 69 -13.47 3.77 -4.05
N TYR A 70 -14.09 4.16 -5.16
CA TYR A 70 -15.30 4.96 -5.11
C TYR A 70 -16.51 4.07 -4.83
N ALA A 71 -17.55 4.64 -4.20
CA ALA A 71 -18.82 3.96 -4.03
C ALA A 71 -19.45 3.64 -5.39
N GLU A 72 -20.25 2.57 -5.46
CA GLU A 72 -20.92 2.19 -6.69
C GLU A 72 -21.83 3.32 -7.21
N GLY A 73 -21.67 3.68 -8.49
CA GLY A 73 -22.41 4.77 -9.12
C GLY A 73 -21.78 6.16 -8.97
N TYR A 74 -20.77 6.34 -8.12
CA TYR A 74 -20.06 7.62 -8.02
C TYR A 74 -19.11 7.83 -9.21
N LYS A 75 -19.11 9.04 -9.79
CA LYS A 75 -18.18 9.46 -10.84
C LYS A 75 -17.33 10.61 -10.33
N ALA A 76 -16.02 10.41 -10.27
CA ALA A 76 -15.09 11.45 -9.86
C ALA A 76 -15.01 12.57 -10.90
N GLU A 77 -15.02 13.83 -10.44
CA GLU A 77 -14.95 15.02 -11.29
C GLU A 77 -13.52 15.42 -11.65
N ASN A 78 -12.51 15.00 -10.86
CA ASN A 78 -11.13 15.45 -11.00
C ASN A 78 -10.16 14.26 -11.14
N GLU A 79 -9.39 14.25 -12.23
CA GLU A 79 -8.53 13.13 -12.64
C GLU A 79 -7.09 13.33 -12.13
N MET A 80 -6.83 13.04 -10.85
CA MET A 80 -5.45 12.84 -10.39
C MET A 80 -5.07 11.38 -10.54
N ILE A 81 -4.44 11.06 -11.67
CA ILE A 81 -3.82 9.76 -11.90
C ILE A 81 -2.31 9.97 -11.79
N ASP A 82 -1.70 9.38 -10.76
CA ASP A 82 -0.23 9.28 -10.72
C ASP A 82 0.19 8.23 -11.75
N TYR A 83 0.53 8.69 -12.96
CA TYR A 83 0.94 7.82 -14.05
C TYR A 83 2.27 7.15 -13.74
N GLN A 84 2.22 5.91 -13.27
CA GLN A 84 3.39 5.05 -13.20
C GLN A 84 3.61 4.35 -14.55
N ALA A 85 4.86 3.98 -14.85
CA ALA A 85 5.17 3.20 -16.05
C ALA A 85 4.58 1.78 -15.91
N ILE A 86 3.43 1.50 -16.54
CA ILE A 86 2.76 0.20 -16.47
C ILE A 86 3.19 -0.66 -17.66
N PRO A 87 3.63 -1.91 -17.46
CA PRO A 87 3.96 -2.82 -18.56
C PRO A 87 2.77 -3.05 -19.50
N LEU A 88 3.04 -3.20 -20.81
CA LEU A 88 2.02 -3.37 -21.86
C LEU A 88 1.02 -4.50 -21.58
N ASN A 89 1.48 -5.61 -20.99
CA ASN A 89 0.64 -6.76 -20.64
C ASN A 89 -0.31 -6.51 -19.45
N LYS A 90 -0.19 -5.35 -18.79
CA LYS A 90 -1.02 -4.92 -17.66
C LYS A 90 -1.83 -3.65 -17.95
N THR A 91 -1.52 -2.95 -19.05
CA THR A 91 -2.19 -1.70 -19.44
C THR A 91 -3.70 -1.87 -19.63
N GLN A 92 -4.16 -3.00 -20.15
CA GLN A 92 -5.59 -3.23 -20.35
C GLN A 92 -6.34 -3.34 -19.02
N ASP A 93 -5.81 -4.11 -18.07
CA ASP A 93 -6.40 -4.29 -16.74
C ASP A 93 -6.43 -2.96 -15.95
N PHE A 94 -5.32 -2.22 -15.98
CA PHE A 94 -5.26 -0.87 -15.43
C PHE A 94 -6.27 0.07 -16.09
N GLY A 95 -6.31 0.10 -17.42
CA GLY A 95 -7.12 1.02 -18.22
C GLY A 95 -8.63 0.91 -17.98
N VAL A 96 -9.12 -0.27 -17.55
CA VAL A 96 -10.55 -0.48 -17.26
C VAL A 96 -10.93 0.00 -15.85
N HIS A 97 -9.99 -0.02 -14.91
CA HIS A 97 -10.29 0.14 -13.47
C HIS A 97 -9.68 1.37 -12.81
N TYR A 98 -8.75 2.09 -13.45
CA TYR A 98 -8.07 3.23 -12.83
C TYR A 98 -9.01 4.36 -12.36
N LYS A 99 -10.22 4.47 -12.92
CA LYS A 99 -11.25 5.45 -12.49
C LYS A 99 -12.09 5.00 -11.30
N LYS A 100 -11.92 3.76 -10.83
CA LYS A 100 -12.73 3.18 -9.75
C LYS A 100 -12.13 3.38 -8.36
N TYR A 101 -10.95 3.98 -8.26
CA TYR A 101 -10.29 4.27 -7.00
C TYR A 101 -9.47 5.56 -7.10
N TYR A 102 -9.02 6.06 -5.96
CA TYR A 102 -8.14 7.20 -5.85
C TYR A 102 -6.98 6.91 -4.90
N PRO A 103 -5.80 7.49 -5.15
CA PRO A 103 -4.66 7.36 -4.25
C PRO A 103 -4.89 8.18 -2.97
N LEU A 104 -4.39 7.65 -1.84
CA LEU A 104 -4.25 8.37 -0.59
C LEU A 104 -2.81 8.84 -0.41
N GLU A 105 -2.62 10.00 0.21
CA GLU A 105 -1.29 10.45 0.60
C GLU A 105 -0.76 9.58 1.75
N ALA A 106 0.27 8.79 1.47
CA ALA A 106 0.95 7.99 2.48
C ALA A 106 2.04 8.82 3.17
N SER A 107 2.02 8.83 4.50
CA SER A 107 3.08 9.39 5.33
C SER A 107 3.67 8.33 6.24
N PHE A 108 4.92 8.54 6.66
CA PHE A 108 5.63 7.64 7.56
C PHE A 108 5.89 8.35 8.88
N PHE A 109 5.79 7.61 9.98
CA PHE A 109 6.16 8.08 11.30
C PHE A 109 7.09 7.08 11.97
N LYS A 110 7.83 7.56 12.96
CA LYS A 110 8.70 6.73 13.81
C LYS A 110 8.67 7.28 15.23
N SER A 111 8.80 6.40 16.23
CA SER A 111 8.89 6.85 17.62
C SER A 111 10.23 7.53 17.92
N SER A 112 10.32 8.19 19.07
CA SER A 112 11.58 8.76 19.57
C SER A 112 12.64 7.67 19.81
N LEU A 113 12.21 6.47 20.23
CA LEU A 113 13.09 5.32 20.41
C LEU A 113 13.57 4.76 19.08
N ASP A 114 12.67 4.58 18.11
CA ASP A 114 13.03 4.09 16.76
C ASP A 114 14.06 4.99 16.12
N LYS A 115 13.91 6.32 16.25
CA LYS A 115 14.89 7.28 15.76
C LYS A 115 16.29 7.01 16.32
N ARG A 116 16.42 6.87 17.65
CA ARG A 116 17.70 6.61 18.31
C ARG A 116 18.30 5.26 17.89
N LEU A 117 17.47 4.22 17.81
CA LEU A 117 17.91 2.88 17.42
C LEU A 117 18.42 2.86 15.97
N LEU A 118 17.67 3.47 15.05
CA LEU A 118 18.05 3.57 13.65
C LEU A 118 19.33 4.39 13.44
N GLU A 119 19.53 5.47 14.22
CA GLU A 119 20.78 6.24 14.21
C GLU A 119 21.98 5.40 14.67
N HIS A 120 21.83 4.61 15.73
CA HIS A 120 22.89 3.70 16.18
C HIS A 120 23.18 2.57 15.19
N LEU A 121 22.13 1.98 14.60
CA LEU A 121 22.27 0.96 13.55
C LEU A 121 23.00 1.53 12.34
N TRP A 122 22.63 2.73 11.90
CA TRP A 122 23.29 3.41 10.80
C TRP A 122 24.78 3.60 11.07
N ASN A 123 25.16 4.11 12.26
CA ASN A 123 26.57 4.32 12.59
C ASN A 123 27.41 3.03 12.64
N ARG A 124 26.77 1.88 12.87
CA ARG A 124 27.46 0.58 12.94
C ARG A 124 27.46 -0.17 11.60
N TYR A 125 26.41 0.00 10.80
CA TYR A 125 26.17 -0.77 9.57
C TYR A 125 26.26 0.08 8.30
N CYS A 126 26.55 1.38 8.36
CA CYS A 126 26.69 2.22 7.17
C CYS A 126 27.76 1.70 6.19
N VAL A 127 28.79 1.01 6.70
CA VAL A 127 29.83 0.36 5.87
C VAL A 127 29.25 -0.78 5.02
N SER A 128 28.16 -1.43 5.45
CA SER A 128 27.47 -2.46 4.65
C SER A 128 26.49 -1.90 3.61
N THR A 129 26.33 -0.57 3.56
CA THR A 129 25.49 0.15 2.58
C THR A 129 26.30 1.00 1.61
N LEU A 130 27.65 0.95 1.68
CA LEU A 130 28.60 1.50 0.71
C LEU A 130 29.06 0.40 -0.26
#